data_AF-A0AAX3RT40-F1
#
_entry.id   AF-A0AAX3RT40-F1
#
_cell.length_a   1.000
_cell.length_b   1.000
_cell.length_c   1.000
_cell.angle_alpha   90.00
_cell.angle_beta   90.00
_cell.angle_gamma   90.00
#
_symmetry.space_group_name_H-M   'P 1'
#
loop_
_entity.id
_entity.type
_entity.pdbx_description
1 polymer ?
#
loop_
_entity_poly.entity_id
_entity_poly.type
_entity_poly.pdbx_seq_one_letter_code
_entity_poly.pdbx_strand_id
1 'polypeptide(L)'
;MKKSEFKDKVFELLDYEVEGLDLNEKLNLVRAYLIEKEKDTEYDDSNKGKEWSDDELRIVLSFSPTKANCLFLAKAFKRGYGSIEQIFRWAATSDRVISDKGRTEDKFIQQVKRVSKEVGWRV
;
A
#
# COMPACT_ATOMS: atom_id res chain seq x y z
N MET A 1 -20.90 -23.97 3.15
CA MET A 1 -21.48 -22.81 3.86
C MET A 1 -22.17 -21.92 2.84
N LYS A 2 -23.45 -21.59 3.06
CA LYS A 2 -24.20 -20.61 2.26
C LYS A 2 -23.74 -19.19 2.59
N LYS A 3 -24.04 -18.23 1.70
CA LYS A 3 -23.72 -16.80 1.93
C LYS A 3 -24.30 -16.28 3.25
N SER A 4 -25.52 -16.68 3.61
CA SER A 4 -26.16 -16.32 4.88
C SER A 4 -25.39 -16.91 6.07
N GLU A 5 -25.08 -18.20 6.03
CA GLU A 5 -24.32 -18.88 7.09
C GLU A 5 -22.93 -18.25 7.29
N PHE A 6 -22.27 -17.81 6.22
CA PHE A 6 -20.99 -17.09 6.31
C PHE A 6 -21.13 -15.72 6.96
N LYS A 7 -22.15 -14.96 6.57
CA LYS A 7 -22.46 -13.68 7.22
C LYS A 7 -22.69 -13.88 8.72
N ASP A 8 -23.53 -14.84 9.10
CA ASP A 8 -23.85 -15.09 10.50
C ASP A 8 -22.59 -15.43 11.30
N LYS A 9 -21.71 -16.28 10.75
CA LYS A 9 -20.41 -16.62 11.38
C LYS A 9 -19.47 -15.43 11.52
N VAL A 10 -19.41 -14.51 10.54
CA VAL A 10 -18.58 -13.30 10.63
C VAL A 10 -19.09 -12.36 11.72
N PHE A 11 -20.41 -12.18 11.82
CA PHE A 11 -21.01 -11.31 12.84
C PHE A 11 -20.85 -11.92 14.24
N GLU A 12 -21.08 -13.23 14.38
CA GLU A 12 -20.81 -13.96 15.62
C GLU A 12 -19.36 -13.74 16.09
N LEU A 13 -18.38 -13.82 15.17
CA LEU A 13 -16.97 -13.55 15.47
C LEU A 13 -16.70 -12.12 15.97
N LEU A 14 -17.42 -11.12 15.46
CA LEU A 14 -17.28 -9.72 15.88
C LEU A 14 -17.89 -9.45 17.25
N ASP A 15 -18.88 -10.24 17.66
CA ASP A 15 -19.56 -10.10 18.95
C ASP A 15 -18.76 -10.69 20.13
N TYR A 16 -17.80 -11.59 19.87
CA TYR A 16 -16.92 -12.09 20.93
C TYR A 16 -16.06 -10.97 21.52
N GLU A 17 -15.90 -10.99 22.84
CA GLU A 17 -14.91 -10.16 23.54
C GLU A 17 -13.50 -10.62 23.18
N VAL A 18 -12.65 -9.67 22.83
CA VAL A 18 -11.23 -9.90 22.60
C VAL A 18 -10.49 -9.05 23.61
N GLU A 19 -9.60 -9.67 24.39
CA GLU A 19 -8.88 -9.01 25.46
C GLU A 19 -8.17 -7.74 24.95
N GLY A 20 -8.45 -6.61 25.59
CA GLY A 20 -7.83 -5.33 25.27
C GLY A 20 -8.28 -4.67 23.97
N LEU A 21 -9.35 -5.16 23.32
CA LEU A 21 -9.90 -4.53 22.11
C LEU A 21 -11.37 -4.15 22.27
N ASP A 22 -11.67 -2.87 22.01
CA ASP A 22 -13.04 -2.42 21.80
C ASP A 22 -13.57 -2.82 20.40
N LEU A 23 -14.83 -2.51 20.12
CA LEU A 23 -15.44 -2.82 18.82
C LEU A 23 -14.72 -2.12 17.64
N ASN A 24 -14.31 -0.87 17.79
CA ASN A 24 -13.61 -0.14 16.73
C ASN A 24 -12.23 -0.73 16.45
N GLU A 25 -11.50 -1.11 17.50
CA GLU A 25 -10.21 -1.77 17.40
C GLU A 25 -10.34 -3.15 16.75
N LYS A 26 -11.36 -3.94 17.12
CA LYS A 26 -11.70 -5.21 16.44
C LYS A 26 -11.98 -4.99 14.95
N LEU A 27 -12.79 -3.99 14.60
CA LEU A 27 -13.10 -3.68 13.20
C LEU A 27 -11.84 -3.28 12.41
N ASN A 28 -10.94 -2.50 13.02
CA ASN A 28 -9.67 -2.12 12.39
C ASN A 28 -8.75 -3.34 12.21
N LEU A 29 -8.70 -4.24 13.19
CA LEU A 29 -7.96 -5.48 13.10
C LEU A 29 -8.48 -6.38 11.96
N VAL A 30 -9.80 -6.55 11.86
CA VAL A 30 -10.42 -7.30 10.76
C VAL A 30 -10.10 -6.68 9.41
N ARG A 31 -10.15 -5.34 9.27
CA ARG A 31 -9.72 -4.65 8.04
C ARG A 31 -8.26 -4.95 7.71
N ALA A 32 -7.37 -4.97 8.69
CA ALA A 32 -5.97 -5.32 8.48
C ALA A 32 -5.80 -6.76 7.97
N TYR A 33 -6.51 -7.72 8.56
CA TYR A 33 -6.50 -9.12 8.10
C TYR A 33 -7.08 -9.30 6.69
N LEU A 34 -8.12 -8.56 6.35
CA LEU A 34 -8.68 -8.58 4.99
C LEU A 34 -7.65 -8.09 3.97
N ILE A 35 -6.93 -7.00 4.27
CA ILE A 35 -5.86 -6.49 3.40
C ILE A 35 -4.73 -7.52 3.25
N GLU A 36 -4.34 -8.19 4.34
CA GLU A 36 -3.31 -9.23 4.31
C GLU A 36 -3.74 -10.42 3.46
N LYS A 37 -4.98 -10.89 3.62
CA LYS A 37 -5.52 -11.95 2.77
C LYS A 37 -5.63 -11.55 1.32
N GLU A 38 -6.06 -10.32 1.05
CA GLU A 38 -6.20 -9.82 -0.32
C GLU A 38 -4.84 -9.62 -1.01
N LYS A 39 -3.79 -9.31 -0.25
CA LYS A 39 -2.41 -9.25 -0.76
C LYS A 39 -1.92 -10.60 -1.28
N ASP A 40 -2.39 -11.71 -0.69
CA ASP A 40 -2.04 -13.07 -1.09
C ASP A 40 -2.91 -13.60 -2.25
N THR A 41 -3.95 -12.86 -2.66
CA THR A 41 -4.76 -13.24 -3.82
C THR A 41 -4.07 -12.90 -5.13
N GLU A 42 -4.29 -13.73 -6.14
CA GLU A 42 -3.85 -13.43 -7.50
C GLU A 42 -4.65 -12.24 -8.06
N TYR A 43 -3.94 -11.28 -8.64
CA TYR A 43 -4.51 -10.17 -9.41
C TYR A 43 -3.65 -9.92 -10.63
N ASP A 44 -4.23 -9.29 -11.65
CA ASP A 44 -3.51 -8.92 -12.87
C ASP A 44 -2.36 -7.97 -12.53
N ASP A 45 -1.13 -8.47 -12.61
CA ASP A 45 0.11 -7.71 -12.44
C ASP A 45 0.91 -7.59 -13.75
N SER A 46 0.23 -7.57 -14.90
CA SER A 46 0.84 -7.52 -16.25
C SER A 46 1.76 -6.32 -16.53
N ASN A 47 1.79 -5.29 -15.67
CA ASN A 47 2.75 -4.19 -15.75
C ASN A 47 3.93 -4.33 -14.77
N LYS A 48 4.05 -5.44 -14.03
CA LYS A 48 5.17 -5.68 -13.12
C LYS A 48 6.52 -5.58 -13.82
N GLY A 49 7.47 -4.91 -13.17
CA GLY A 49 8.82 -4.69 -13.68
C GLY A 49 8.96 -3.61 -14.76
N LYS A 50 7.87 -3.09 -15.33
CA LYS A 50 7.95 -1.96 -16.29
C LYS A 50 8.39 -0.67 -15.59
N GLU A 51 8.87 0.31 -16.33
CA GLU A 51 9.17 1.64 -15.78
C GLU A 51 7.88 2.37 -15.35
N TRP A 52 8.00 3.29 -14.39
CA TRP A 52 6.90 4.16 -13.95
C TRP A 52 6.93 5.46 -14.75
N SER A 53 5.78 5.90 -15.25
CA SER A 53 5.66 7.25 -15.80
C SER A 53 5.52 8.28 -14.68
N ASP A 54 5.86 9.54 -14.97
CA ASP A 54 5.67 10.63 -14.02
C ASP A 54 4.20 10.79 -13.60
N ASP A 55 3.26 10.60 -14.52
CA ASP A 55 1.82 10.73 -14.22
C ASP A 55 1.33 9.63 -13.29
N GLU A 56 1.80 8.39 -13.48
CA GLU A 56 1.53 7.30 -12.54
C GLU A 56 2.11 7.62 -11.15
N LEU A 57 3.33 8.16 -11.08
CA LEU A 57 3.95 8.55 -9.80
C LEU A 57 3.19 9.68 -9.11
N ARG A 58 2.70 10.68 -9.86
CA ARG A 58 1.85 11.76 -9.31
C ARG A 58 0.57 11.21 -8.71
N ILE A 59 -0.06 10.25 -9.39
CA ILE A 59 -1.26 9.58 -8.86
C ILE A 59 -0.91 8.81 -7.59
N VAL A 60 0.13 7.98 -7.58
CA VAL A 60 0.55 7.23 -6.39
C VAL A 60 0.80 8.18 -5.21
N LEU A 61 1.54 9.26 -5.44
CA LEU A 61 1.87 10.28 -4.44
C LEU A 61 0.71 11.25 -4.14
N SER A 62 -0.49 11.01 -4.66
CA SER A 62 -1.71 11.70 -4.20
C SER A 62 -2.43 10.96 -3.05
N PHE A 63 -2.03 9.70 -2.78
CA PHE A 63 -2.62 8.87 -1.73
C PHE A 63 -1.70 8.79 -0.51
N SER A 64 -2.26 8.65 0.69
CA SER A 64 -1.48 8.36 1.90
C SER A 64 -0.83 6.96 1.85
N PRO A 65 0.36 6.77 2.47
CA PRO A 65 1.13 5.53 2.38
C PRO A 65 0.60 4.43 3.31
N THR A 66 -0.65 4.00 3.10
CA THR A 66 -1.31 2.93 3.89
C THR A 66 -1.27 1.60 3.16
N LYS A 67 -1.33 0.47 3.88
CA LYS A 67 -1.42 -0.88 3.27
C LYS A 67 -2.61 -0.97 2.30
N ALA A 68 -3.75 -0.37 2.65
CA ALA A 68 -4.95 -0.34 1.82
C ALA A 68 -4.70 0.39 0.48
N ASN A 69 -4.14 1.60 0.54
CA ASN A 69 -3.84 2.37 -0.66
C ASN A 69 -2.76 1.71 -1.52
N CYS A 70 -1.73 1.12 -0.89
CA CYS A 70 -0.72 0.35 -1.61
C CYS A 70 -1.33 -0.80 -2.42
N LEU A 71 -2.26 -1.55 -1.81
CA LEU A 71 -2.94 -2.65 -2.49
C LEU A 71 -3.90 -2.16 -3.59
N PHE A 72 -4.65 -1.09 -3.31
CA PHE A 72 -5.52 -0.46 -4.30
C PHE A 72 -4.75 -0.01 -5.54
N LEU A 73 -3.67 0.74 -5.35
CA LEU A 73 -2.82 1.26 -6.43
C LEU A 73 -2.10 0.13 -7.17
N ALA A 74 -1.63 -0.90 -6.47
CA ALA A 74 -1.02 -2.07 -7.07
C ALA A 74 -1.97 -2.75 -8.07
N LYS A 75 -3.23 -2.96 -7.67
CA LYS A 75 -4.26 -3.52 -8.55
C LYS A 75 -4.62 -2.58 -9.69
N ALA A 76 -4.79 -1.28 -9.41
CA ALA A 76 -5.16 -0.28 -10.42
C ALA A 76 -4.10 -0.15 -11.53
N PHE A 77 -2.82 -0.13 -11.17
CA PHE A 77 -1.71 -0.02 -12.13
C PHE A 77 -1.21 -1.37 -12.66
N LYS A 78 -1.77 -2.48 -12.18
CA LYS A 78 -1.34 -3.85 -12.50
C LYS A 78 0.13 -4.07 -12.16
N ARG A 79 0.53 -3.66 -10.96
CA ARG A 79 1.90 -3.69 -10.43
C ARG A 79 1.94 -4.48 -9.14
N GLY A 80 3.13 -4.94 -8.77
CA GLY A 80 3.30 -5.59 -7.46
C GLY A 80 3.15 -4.60 -6.31
N TYR A 81 2.44 -5.00 -5.25
CA TYR A 81 2.29 -4.25 -3.99
C TYR A 81 3.60 -3.60 -3.49
N GLY A 82 4.71 -4.35 -3.49
CA GLY A 82 6.01 -3.87 -3.02
C GLY A 82 6.61 -2.74 -3.87
N SER A 83 6.18 -2.56 -5.12
CA SER A 83 6.62 -1.43 -5.95
C SER A 83 5.97 -0.11 -5.52
N ILE A 84 4.69 -0.15 -5.12
CA ILE A 84 3.99 1.02 -4.55
C ILE A 84 4.61 1.42 -3.21
N GLU A 85 4.89 0.44 -2.34
CA GLU A 85 5.57 0.70 -1.06
C GLU A 85 6.95 1.34 -1.27
N GLN A 86 7.68 0.95 -2.31
CA GLN A 86 8.97 1.56 -2.63
C GLN A 86 8.84 3.02 -3.06
N ILE A 87 7.80 3.38 -3.82
CA ILE A 87 7.55 4.78 -4.21
C ILE A 87 7.38 5.64 -2.95
N PHE A 88 6.47 5.24 -2.05
CA PHE A 88 6.26 5.98 -0.80
C PHE A 88 7.52 6.05 0.06
N ARG A 89 8.24 4.93 0.20
CA ARG A 89 9.47 4.87 0.98
C ARG A 89 10.53 5.82 0.41
N TRP A 90 10.77 5.82 -0.89
CA TRP A 90 11.77 6.68 -1.51
C TRP A 90 11.34 8.16 -1.49
N ALA A 91 10.06 8.46 -1.66
CA ALA A 91 9.55 9.82 -1.51
C ALA A 91 9.87 10.39 -0.10
N ALA A 92 9.65 9.58 0.95
CA ALA A 92 9.91 9.95 2.34
C ALA A 92 11.39 9.86 2.77
N THR A 93 12.23 9.11 2.05
CA THR A 93 13.65 8.95 2.41
C THR A 93 14.42 10.24 2.14
N SER A 94 15.26 10.67 3.09
CA SER A 94 16.09 11.86 2.94
C SER A 94 17.25 11.65 1.97
N ASP A 95 17.69 12.73 1.32
CA ASP A 95 18.79 12.69 0.34
C ASP A 95 20.10 12.18 0.97
N ARG A 96 20.33 12.48 2.26
CA ARG A 96 21.45 11.91 3.05
C ARG A 96 21.38 10.38 3.11
N VAL A 97 20.24 9.80 3.47
CA VAL A 97 20.09 8.34 3.58
C VAL A 97 20.22 7.67 2.20
N ILE A 98 19.78 8.32 1.13
CA ILE A 98 19.98 7.83 -0.25
C ILE A 98 21.47 7.80 -0.59
N SER A 99 22.21 8.86 -0.26
CA SER A 99 23.66 8.96 -0.48
C SER A 99 24.43 7.94 0.36
N ASP A 100 24.11 7.78 1.64
CA ASP A 100 24.76 6.82 2.55
C ASP A 100 24.58 5.37 2.05
N LYS A 101 23.49 5.10 1.31
CA LYS A 101 23.24 3.81 0.67
C LYS A 101 23.93 3.65 -0.70
N GLY A 102 24.62 4.67 -1.21
CA GLY A 102 25.24 4.67 -2.54
C GLY A 102 24.22 4.62 -3.68
N ARG A 103 23.02 5.19 -3.49
CA ARG A 103 21.89 5.08 -4.43
C ARG A 103 21.56 6.40 -5.15
N THR A 104 22.48 7.37 -5.12
CA THR A 104 22.29 8.71 -5.68
C THR A 104 22.02 8.70 -7.18
N GLU A 105 22.61 7.75 -7.92
CA GLU A 105 22.47 7.63 -9.39
C GLU A 105 21.34 6.68 -9.83
N ASP A 106 20.52 6.20 -8.89
CA ASP A 106 19.41 5.34 -9.25
C ASP A 106 18.29 6.16 -9.91
N LYS A 107 18.07 5.90 -11.21
CA LYS A 107 17.09 6.65 -12.04
C LYS A 107 15.68 6.63 -11.46
N PHE A 108 15.24 5.49 -10.91
CA PHE A 108 13.90 5.38 -10.33
C PHE A 108 13.79 6.21 -9.05
N ILE A 109 14.80 6.17 -8.17
CA ILE A 109 14.82 7.01 -6.96
C ILE A 109 14.85 8.49 -7.33
N GLN A 110 15.70 8.89 -8.28
CA GLN A 110 15.76 10.27 -8.77
C GLN A 110 14.40 10.74 -9.31
N GLN A 111 13.73 9.91 -10.11
CA GLN A 111 12.40 10.20 -10.63
C GLN A 111 11.37 10.38 -9.50
N VAL A 112 11.31 9.44 -8.55
CA VAL A 112 10.39 9.52 -7.39
C VAL A 112 10.66 10.79 -6.57
N LYS A 113 11.93 11.12 -6.30
CA LYS A 113 12.29 12.34 -5.54
C LYS A 113 11.96 13.63 -6.28
N ARG A 114 12.11 13.65 -7.61
CA ARG A 114 11.71 14.79 -8.43
C ARG A 114 10.19 14.97 -8.38
N VAL A 115 9.43 13.92 -8.69
CA VAL A 115 7.96 13.97 -8.72
C VAL A 115 7.39 14.28 -7.33
N SER A 116 7.96 13.75 -6.25
CA SER A 116 7.50 14.04 -4.89
C SER A 116 7.66 15.52 -4.51
N LYS A 117 8.73 16.17 -4.96
CA LYS A 117 8.93 17.62 -4.81
C LYS A 117 7.93 18.42 -5.64
N GLU A 118 7.67 18.01 -6.89
CA GLU A 118 6.70 18.67 -7.79
C GLU A 118 5.27 18.69 -7.21
N VAL A 119 4.82 17.58 -6.62
CA VAL A 119 3.47 17.47 -6.03
C VAL A 119 3.38 17.99 -4.59
N GLY A 120 4.48 18.51 -4.03
CA GLY A 120 4.52 19.00 -2.66
C GLY A 120 4.26 17.93 -1.60
N TRP A 121 4.67 16.68 -1.87
CA TRP A 121 4.49 15.55 -0.96
C TRP A 121 5.17 15.82 0.39
N ARG A 122 4.40 15.74 1.47
CA ARG A 122 4.87 15.91 2.85
C ARG A 122 4.28 14.78 3.68
N VAL A 123 5.15 13.93 4.22
CA VAL A 123 4.82 12.87 5.18
C VAL A 123 5.79 12.96 6.33
#